data_AF-X1NFB1-F1
#
_entry.id   AF-X1NFB1-F1
#
_cell.length_a   1.000
_cell.length_b   1.000
_cell.length_c   1.000
_cell.angle_alpha   90.00
_cell.angle_beta   90.00
_cell.angle_gamma   90.00
#
_symmetry.space_group_name_H-M   'P 1'
#
loop_
_entity.id
_entity.type
_entity.pdbx_description
1 polymer ?
#
loop_
_entity_poly.entity_id
_entity_poly.type
_entity_poly.pdbx_seq_one_letter_code
_entity_poly.pdbx_strand_id
1 'polypeptide(L)'
;MSFAKEIGLAAALEKRLPHLKKRKRGYCVSEKILSFVEMLIKGGRRLNDIDILSSDPGLLDILGMDKFPRANTIGDLARKFTRRDIDNLAEIVMKLSSNTICQKGLKEIVIDIDSSLIPSEVEIAEKGYEGFRGFNPLMGIIKGRELSMAGFSLFRPGNASPAANNLSLLRKIS
;
A
#
# COMPACT_ATOMS: atom_id res chain seq x y z
N MET A 1 12.33 1.27 9.44
CA MET A 1 11.53 0.07 9.83
C MET A 1 10.87 0.17 11.22
N SER A 2 11.36 1.00 12.16
CA SER A 2 10.78 1.07 13.52
C SER A 2 9.30 1.46 13.53
N PHE A 3 8.94 2.55 12.83
CA PHE A 3 7.56 3.02 12.74
C PHE A 3 6.57 1.95 12.27
N ALA A 4 6.88 1.22 11.18
CA ALA A 4 6.01 0.17 10.67
C ALA A 4 5.82 -0.99 11.66
N LYS A 5 6.80 -1.25 12.53
CA LYS A 5 6.67 -2.23 13.62
C LYS A 5 5.82 -1.67 14.75
N GLU A 6 6.05 -0.43 15.16
CA GLU A 6 5.36 0.26 16.25
C GLU A 6 3.85 0.39 15.99
N ILE A 7 3.45 0.75 14.76
CA ILE A 7 2.03 0.83 14.40
C ILE A 7 1.40 -0.55 14.15
N GLY A 8 2.18 -1.63 14.19
CA GLY A 8 1.69 -2.99 13.95
C GLY A 8 1.53 -3.38 12.47
N LEU A 9 1.93 -2.52 11.53
CA LEU A 9 1.87 -2.80 10.08
C LEU A 9 2.71 -4.03 9.71
N ALA A 10 3.94 -4.13 10.23
CA ALA A 10 4.81 -5.26 9.94
C ALA A 10 4.18 -6.59 10.37
N ALA A 11 3.64 -6.65 11.58
CA ALA A 11 2.96 -7.84 12.11
C ALA A 11 1.70 -8.20 11.31
N ALA A 12 0.93 -7.19 10.89
CA ALA A 12 -0.26 -7.40 10.07
C ALA A 12 0.08 -7.98 8.69
N LEU A 13 1.17 -7.50 8.06
CA LEU A 13 1.66 -8.01 6.78
C LEU A 13 2.12 -9.47 6.89
N GLU A 14 2.90 -9.83 7.92
CA GLU A 14 3.30 -11.23 8.14
C GLU A 14 2.09 -12.15 8.34
N LYS A 15 1.06 -11.68 9.05
CA LYS A 15 -0.15 -12.45 9.36
C LYS A 15 -1.06 -12.64 8.15
N ARG A 16 -1.26 -11.60 7.34
CA ARG A 16 -2.23 -11.60 6.22
C ARG A 16 -1.64 -12.07 4.89
N LEU A 17 -0.32 -11.98 4.73
CA LEU A 17 0.36 -12.35 3.49
C LEU A 17 1.46 -13.43 3.68
N PRO A 18 1.26 -14.46 4.53
CA PRO A 18 2.31 -15.42 4.85
C PRO A 18 2.76 -16.24 3.63
N HIS A 19 1.88 -16.44 2.65
CA HIS A 19 2.15 -17.19 1.41
C HIS A 19 3.21 -16.52 0.52
N LEU A 20 3.46 -15.22 0.70
CA LEU A 20 4.48 -14.49 -0.05
C LEU A 20 5.91 -14.88 0.40
N LYS A 21 6.06 -15.51 1.58
CA LYS A 21 7.33 -16.01 2.10
C LYS A 21 7.47 -17.52 1.87
N LYS A 22 8.39 -17.90 0.96
CA LYS A 22 8.68 -19.32 0.64
C LYS A 22 9.64 -20.01 1.61
N ARG A 23 10.53 -19.28 2.26
CA ARG A 23 11.62 -19.84 3.08
C ARG A 23 11.58 -19.24 4.47
N LYS A 24 11.92 -20.03 5.50
CA LYS A 24 12.03 -19.52 6.89
C LYS A 24 13.14 -18.46 7.03
N ARG A 25 14.27 -18.64 6.32
CA ARG A 25 15.42 -17.73 6.29
C ARG A 25 15.27 -16.62 5.24
N GLY A 26 16.02 -15.53 5.41
CA GLY A 26 16.01 -14.35 4.54
C GLY A 26 14.90 -13.37 4.91
N TYR A 27 14.66 -12.38 4.04
CA TYR A 27 13.73 -11.30 4.30
C TYR A 27 12.31 -11.81 4.61
N CYS A 28 11.68 -11.23 5.64
CA CYS A 28 10.27 -11.41 5.95
C CYS A 28 9.38 -10.71 4.90
N VAL A 29 8.06 -10.90 5.01
CA VAL A 29 7.11 -10.37 4.02
C VAL A 29 7.08 -8.84 4.09
N SER A 30 6.99 -8.30 5.31
CA SER A 30 7.00 -6.87 5.60
C SER A 30 8.27 -6.20 5.10
N GLU A 31 9.44 -6.81 5.30
CA GLU A 31 10.71 -6.29 4.77
C GLU A 31 10.66 -6.10 3.25
N LYS A 32 10.15 -7.10 2.52
CA LYS A 32 10.07 -7.02 1.05
C LYS A 32 9.03 -6.01 0.57
N ILE A 33 7.85 -6.00 1.19
CA ILE A 33 6.76 -5.08 0.82
C ILE A 33 7.17 -3.64 1.11
N LEU A 34 7.69 -3.35 2.31
CA LEU A 34 8.12 -2.02 2.67
C LEU A 34 9.29 -1.56 1.79
N SER A 35 10.25 -2.44 1.48
CA SER A 35 11.32 -2.12 0.52
C SER A 35 10.79 -1.73 -0.86
N PHE A 36 9.77 -2.45 -1.36
CA PHE A 36 9.12 -2.10 -2.63
C PHE A 36 8.42 -0.74 -2.52
N VAL A 37 7.67 -0.50 -1.44
CA VAL A 37 6.97 0.78 -1.23
C VAL A 37 7.98 1.95 -1.13
N GLU A 38 9.08 1.79 -0.41
CA GLU A 38 10.15 2.79 -0.33
C GLU A 38 10.72 3.13 -1.71
N MET A 39 10.98 2.11 -2.55
CA MET A 39 11.40 2.31 -3.94
C MET A 39 10.41 3.19 -4.72
N LEU A 40 9.11 2.93 -4.59
CA LEU A 40 8.09 3.72 -5.27
C LEU A 40 7.98 5.15 -4.72
N ILE A 41 8.00 5.33 -3.39
CA ILE A 41 7.92 6.64 -2.73
C ILE A 41 9.10 7.53 -3.15
N LYS A 42 10.29 6.95 -3.32
CA LYS A 42 11.49 7.66 -3.77
C LYS A 42 11.54 7.89 -5.30
N GLY A 43 10.47 7.56 -6.02
CA GLY A 43 10.34 7.81 -7.45
C GLY A 43 10.90 6.71 -8.35
N GLY A 44 11.24 5.55 -7.79
CA GLY A 44 11.66 4.37 -8.56
C GLY A 44 10.54 3.87 -9.47
N ARG A 45 10.91 3.48 -10.69
CA ARG A 45 9.99 3.02 -11.75
C ARG A 45 10.33 1.63 -12.26
N ARG A 46 11.51 1.10 -11.92
CA ARG A 46 12.00 -0.22 -12.31
C ARG A 46 12.43 -1.00 -11.08
N LEU A 47 12.30 -2.33 -11.12
CA LEU A 47 12.71 -3.19 -9.99
C LEU A 47 14.19 -3.04 -9.61
N ASN A 48 15.05 -2.71 -10.58
CA ASN A 48 16.48 -2.47 -10.36
C ASN A 48 16.76 -1.16 -9.61
N ASP A 49 15.80 -0.24 -9.51
CA ASP A 49 15.99 1.02 -8.78
C ASP A 49 16.14 0.77 -7.27
N ILE A 50 15.78 -0.42 -6.78
CA ILE A 50 16.06 -0.85 -5.41
C ILE A 50 17.56 -0.90 -5.10
N ASP A 51 18.40 -1.19 -6.10
CA ASP A 51 19.85 -1.27 -5.92
C ASP A 51 20.45 0.13 -5.71
N ILE A 52 19.82 1.17 -6.27
CA ILE A 52 20.17 2.58 -6.00
C ILE A 52 19.88 2.91 -4.53
N LEU A 53 18.70 2.55 -4.02
CA LEU A 53 18.37 2.75 -2.60
C LEU A 53 19.33 1.99 -1.68
N SER A 54 19.75 0.78 -2.07
CA SER A 54 20.71 0.00 -1.30
C SER A 54 22.13 0.56 -1.30
N SER A 55 22.44 1.53 -2.17
CA SER A 55 23.75 2.18 -2.24
C SER A 55 23.86 3.43 -1.34
N ASP A 56 22.75 3.87 -0.74
CA ASP A 56 22.70 5.03 0.15
C ASP A 56 22.82 4.59 1.62
N PRO A 57 24.01 4.76 2.26
CA PRO A 57 24.21 4.37 3.65
C PRO A 57 23.40 5.22 4.64
N GLY A 58 23.13 6.50 4.32
CA GLY A 58 22.33 7.38 5.18
C GLY A 58 20.87 6.96 5.20
N LEU A 59 20.33 6.57 4.04
CA LEU A 59 19.00 5.99 3.96
C LEU A 59 18.89 4.68 4.76
N LEU A 60 19.88 3.79 4.62
CA LEU A 60 19.93 2.53 5.34
C LEU A 60 19.96 2.74 6.86
N ASP A 61 20.74 3.70 7.34
CA ASP A 61 20.83 4.08 8.75
C ASP A 61 19.48 4.60 9.29
N ILE A 62 18.87 5.56 8.58
CA ILE A 62 17.53 6.10 8.93
C ILE A 62 16.47 5.00 8.98
N LEU A 63 16.52 4.04 8.04
CA LEU A 63 15.57 2.94 7.99
C LEU A 63 15.90 1.82 8.99
N GLY A 64 17.09 1.82 9.58
CA GLY A 64 17.59 0.74 10.44
C GLY A 64 17.68 -0.59 9.68
N MET A 65 18.24 -0.55 8.46
CA MET A 65 18.36 -1.69 7.57
C MET A 65 19.81 -1.90 7.15
N ASP A 66 20.29 -3.14 7.17
CA ASP A 66 21.65 -3.45 6.70
C ASP A 66 21.75 -3.38 5.15
N LYS A 67 20.66 -3.74 4.46
CA LYS A 67 20.56 -3.74 3.00
C LYS A 67 19.11 -3.95 2.54
N PHE A 68 18.78 -3.41 1.37
CA PHE A 68 17.52 -3.74 0.71
C PHE A 68 17.55 -5.14 0.05
N PRO A 69 16.39 -5.79 -0.14
CA PRO A 69 16.28 -6.97 -0.98
C PRO A 69 16.67 -6.64 -2.42
N ARG A 70 17.41 -7.54 -3.08
CA ARG A 70 17.77 -7.37 -4.50
C ARG A 70 16.52 -7.33 -5.39
N ALA A 71 16.65 -6.70 -6.56
CA ALA A 71 15.61 -6.62 -7.58
C ALA A 71 14.90 -7.95 -7.85
N ASN A 72 15.64 -9.06 -8.00
CA ASN A 72 15.06 -10.39 -8.20
C ASN A 72 14.15 -10.85 -7.05
N THR A 73 14.46 -10.47 -5.81
CA THR A 73 13.65 -10.79 -4.62
C THR A 73 12.34 -10.00 -4.63
N ILE A 74 12.37 -8.73 -5.04
CA ILE A 74 11.17 -7.91 -5.21
C ILE A 74 10.35 -8.40 -6.41
N GLY A 75 10.98 -8.78 -7.52
CA GLY A 75 10.31 -9.38 -8.67
C GLY A 75 9.65 -10.73 -8.37
N ASP A 76 10.29 -11.57 -7.55
CA ASP A 76 9.69 -12.80 -7.02
C ASP A 76 8.46 -12.54 -6.14
N LEU A 77 8.45 -11.42 -5.39
CA LEU A 77 7.31 -10.99 -4.60
C LEU A 77 6.17 -10.52 -5.53
N ALA A 78 6.49 -9.63 -6.47
CA ALA A 78 5.52 -9.03 -7.39
C ALA A 78 4.77 -10.09 -8.21
N ARG A 79 5.47 -11.11 -8.73
CA ARG A 79 4.86 -12.21 -9.50
C ARG A 79 3.88 -13.08 -8.72
N LYS A 80 3.94 -13.06 -7.39
CA LYS A 80 3.02 -13.82 -6.53
C LYS A 80 1.86 -13.00 -6.03
N PHE A 81 1.93 -11.67 -6.17
CA PHE A 81 0.85 -10.80 -5.75
C PHE A 81 -0.38 -11.09 -6.60
N THR A 82 -1.50 -11.29 -5.91
CA THR A 82 -2.81 -11.50 -6.53
C THR A 82 -3.72 -10.33 -6.22
N ARG A 83 -4.87 -10.27 -6.90
CA ARG A 83 -5.90 -9.29 -6.57
C ARG A 83 -6.34 -9.36 -5.10
N ARG A 84 -6.41 -10.57 -4.54
CA ARG A 84 -6.73 -10.80 -3.13
C ARG A 84 -5.71 -10.17 -2.19
N ASP A 85 -4.44 -10.12 -2.59
CA ASP A 85 -3.38 -9.51 -1.78
C ASP A 85 -3.52 -7.98 -1.75
N ILE A 86 -4.00 -7.36 -2.82
CA ILE A 86 -4.36 -5.94 -2.86
C ILE A 86 -5.52 -5.66 -1.89
N ASP A 87 -6.54 -6.50 -1.88
CA ASP A 87 -7.67 -6.36 -0.97
C ASP A 87 -7.24 -6.57 0.50
N ASN A 88 -6.35 -7.54 0.76
CA ASN A 88 -5.72 -7.74 2.08
C ASN A 88 -4.93 -6.49 2.53
N LEU A 89 -4.17 -5.84 1.64
CA LEU A 89 -3.46 -4.61 1.97
C LEU A 89 -4.45 -3.48 2.34
N ALA A 90 -5.54 -3.34 1.58
CA ALA A 90 -6.59 -2.36 1.90
C ALA A 90 -7.25 -2.63 3.26
N GLU A 91 -7.50 -3.90 3.60
CA GLU A 91 -8.00 -4.31 4.93
C GLU A 91 -7.00 -4.01 6.05
N ILE A 92 -5.70 -4.21 5.83
CA ILE A 92 -4.67 -3.89 6.82
C ILE A 92 -4.67 -2.39 7.11
N VAL A 93 -4.64 -1.55 6.07
CA VAL A 93 -4.67 -0.08 6.23
C VAL A 93 -5.92 0.33 7.00
N MET A 94 -7.09 -0.16 6.59
CA MET A 94 -8.36 0.12 7.28
C MET A 94 -8.35 -0.28 8.75
N LYS A 95 -7.80 -1.46 9.08
CA LYS A 95 -7.73 -1.92 10.47
C LYS A 95 -6.79 -1.05 11.31
N LEU A 96 -5.65 -0.66 10.75
CA LEU A 96 -4.70 0.25 11.41
C LEU A 96 -5.35 1.61 11.67
N SER A 97 -6.02 2.18 10.67
CA SER A 97 -6.67 3.48 10.78
C SER A 97 -7.83 3.47 11.79
N SER A 98 -8.64 2.41 11.79
CA SER A 98 -9.69 2.19 12.80
C SER A 98 -9.10 2.08 14.22
N ASN A 99 -8.02 1.31 14.39
CA ASN A 99 -7.35 1.22 15.68
C ASN A 99 -6.82 2.58 16.14
N THR A 100 -6.25 3.39 15.24
CA THR A 100 -5.75 4.72 15.59
C THR A 100 -6.86 5.68 15.99
N ILE A 101 -8.02 5.66 15.31
CA ILE A 101 -9.22 6.43 15.70
C ILE A 101 -9.63 6.09 17.12
N CYS A 102 -9.77 4.79 17.43
CA CYS A 102 -10.15 4.30 18.75
C CYS A 102 -9.13 4.69 19.82
N GLN A 103 -7.83 4.49 19.56
CA GLN A 103 -6.75 4.81 20.49
C GLN A 103 -6.65 6.31 20.80
N LYS A 104 -6.91 7.17 19.80
CA LYS A 104 -6.94 8.62 19.99
C LYS A 104 -8.28 9.14 20.54
N GLY A 105 -9.28 8.27 20.73
CA GLY A 105 -10.60 8.65 21.24
C GLY A 105 -11.32 9.66 20.33
N LEU A 106 -11.07 9.62 19.02
CA LEU A 106 -11.69 10.55 18.08
C LEU A 106 -13.18 10.23 17.96
N LYS A 107 -14.03 11.15 18.41
CA LYS A 107 -15.49 11.02 18.35
C LYS A 107 -16.09 11.44 17.01
N GLU A 108 -15.37 12.29 16.29
CA GLU A 108 -15.76 12.80 14.99
C GLU A 108 -14.54 12.77 14.07
N ILE A 109 -14.77 12.30 12.85
CA ILE A 109 -13.78 12.26 11.79
C ILE A 109 -14.44 12.78 10.51
N VAL A 110 -13.66 13.47 9.70
CA VAL A 110 -14.00 13.80 8.33
C VAL A 110 -13.34 12.78 7.43
N ILE A 111 -14.09 12.34 6.43
CA ILE A 111 -13.61 11.41 5.44
C ILE A 111 -13.65 12.11 4.08
N ASP A 112 -12.50 12.22 3.46
CA ASP A 112 -12.33 12.71 2.09
C ASP A 112 -12.23 11.50 1.16
N ILE A 113 -13.18 11.34 0.23
CA ILE A 113 -13.22 10.20 -0.70
C ILE A 113 -12.96 10.72 -2.11
N ASP A 114 -11.81 10.33 -2.66
CA ASP A 114 -11.37 10.76 -3.98
C ASP A 114 -11.06 9.58 -4.89
N SER A 115 -11.46 9.71 -6.16
CA SER A 115 -11.06 8.81 -7.22
C SER A 115 -9.82 9.32 -7.93
N SER A 116 -8.85 8.46 -8.18
CA SER A 116 -7.60 8.82 -8.85
C SER A 116 -7.41 8.02 -10.13
N LEU A 117 -7.22 8.68 -11.26
CA LEU A 117 -6.85 7.99 -12.51
C LEU A 117 -5.35 7.77 -12.57
N ILE A 118 -4.95 6.51 -12.81
CA ILE A 118 -3.56 6.09 -12.93
C ILE A 118 -3.36 5.47 -14.31
N PRO A 119 -2.71 6.17 -15.26
CA PRO A 119 -2.39 5.64 -16.57
C PRO A 119 -1.55 4.37 -16.48
N SER A 120 -1.89 3.36 -17.29
CA SER A 120 -1.15 2.11 -17.35
C SER A 120 -1.41 1.38 -18.65
N GLU A 121 -0.35 0.85 -19.25
CA GLU A 121 -0.40 0.05 -20.47
C GLU A 121 -0.36 -1.46 -20.20
N VAL A 122 -0.51 -1.86 -18.93
CA VAL A 122 -0.56 -3.30 -18.58
C VAL A 122 -1.81 -3.94 -19.17
N GLU A 123 -1.74 -5.24 -19.44
CA GLU A 123 -2.80 -5.98 -20.14
C GLU A 123 -4.19 -5.80 -19.51
N ILE A 124 -4.26 -5.83 -18.18
CA ILE A 124 -5.51 -5.71 -17.40
C ILE A 124 -6.03 -4.27 -17.24
N ALA A 125 -5.34 -3.28 -17.80
CA ALA A 125 -5.76 -1.88 -17.70
C ALA A 125 -6.91 -1.58 -18.68
N GLU A 126 -7.93 -0.88 -18.18
CA GLU A 126 -9.16 -0.60 -18.93
C GLU A 126 -9.20 0.87 -19.36
N LYS A 127 -9.79 1.14 -20.53
CA LYS A 127 -9.91 2.50 -21.06
C LYS A 127 -10.92 3.31 -20.25
N GLY A 128 -10.46 4.39 -19.63
CA GLY A 128 -11.28 5.31 -18.86
C GLY A 128 -11.94 6.39 -19.71
N TYR A 129 -12.72 7.26 -19.06
CA TYR A 129 -13.46 8.36 -19.71
C TYR A 129 -12.53 9.45 -20.29
N GLU A 130 -11.31 9.60 -19.75
CA GLU A 130 -10.28 10.52 -20.29
C GLU A 130 -9.56 9.96 -21.53
N GLY A 131 -9.95 8.77 -21.99
CA GLY A 131 -9.48 8.19 -23.24
C GLY A 131 -8.17 7.40 -23.16
N PHE A 132 -7.49 7.35 -22.01
CA PHE A 132 -6.34 6.49 -21.78
C PHE A 132 -6.69 5.21 -21.01
N ARG A 133 -5.84 4.18 -21.12
CA ARG A 133 -5.97 2.93 -20.35
C ARG A 133 -5.34 3.10 -18.98
N GLY A 134 -5.97 2.55 -17.96
CA GLY A 134 -5.43 2.63 -16.61
C GLY A 134 -6.32 2.01 -15.54
N PHE A 135 -6.13 2.52 -14.33
CA PHE A 135 -6.91 2.18 -13.15
C PHE A 135 -7.55 3.44 -12.57
N ASN A 136 -8.67 3.27 -11.88
CA ASN A 136 -9.37 4.36 -11.21
C ASN A 136 -9.58 4.05 -9.72
N PRO A 137 -8.53 3.77 -8.91
CA PRO A 137 -8.70 3.48 -7.49
C PRO A 137 -9.50 4.58 -6.77
N LEU A 138 -10.32 4.15 -5.82
CA LEU A 138 -11.01 5.03 -4.87
C LEU A 138 -10.21 5.04 -3.57
N MET A 139 -9.88 6.21 -3.06
CA MET A 139 -9.08 6.39 -1.84
C MET A 139 -9.88 7.20 -0.83
N GLY A 140 -9.75 6.83 0.44
CA GLY A 140 -10.28 7.59 1.55
C GLY A 140 -9.18 8.11 2.45
N ILE A 141 -9.16 9.42 2.65
CA ILE A 141 -8.29 10.07 3.63
C ILE A 141 -9.14 10.43 4.84
N ILE A 142 -8.71 9.97 6.01
CA ILE A 142 -9.35 10.30 7.29
C ILE A 142 -8.66 11.53 7.85
N LYS A 143 -9.45 12.57 8.08
CA LYS A 143 -9.03 13.85 8.66
C LYS A 143 -9.70 14.02 10.04
N GLY A 144 -8.89 14.21 11.07
CA GLY A 144 -9.31 14.62 12.40
C GLY A 144 -8.57 15.90 12.81
N ARG A 145 -8.86 16.41 14.01
CA ARG A 145 -8.33 17.71 14.50
C ARG A 145 -6.81 17.87 14.39
N GLU A 146 -6.06 16.79 14.58
CA GLU A 146 -4.59 16.74 14.50
C GLU A 146 -4.10 15.49 13.75
N LEU A 147 -4.92 14.94 12.86
CA LEU A 147 -4.66 13.64 12.25
C LEU A 147 -5.06 13.67 10.77
N SER A 148 -4.14 13.29 9.90
CA SER A 148 -4.43 13.02 8.49
C SER A 148 -3.77 11.70 8.13
N MET A 149 -4.55 10.73 7.67
CA MET A 149 -4.02 9.42 7.30
C MET A 149 -4.82 8.80 6.15
N ALA A 150 -4.16 7.94 5.39
CA ALA A 150 -4.86 7.01 4.51
C ALA A 150 -5.75 6.10 5.37
N GLY A 151 -7.06 6.12 5.12
CA GLY A 151 -8.03 5.33 5.85
C GLY A 151 -8.35 4.02 5.16
N PHE A 152 -8.57 4.08 3.85
CA PHE A 152 -9.08 2.95 3.10
C PHE A 152 -8.89 3.16 1.61
N SER A 153 -8.96 2.07 0.87
CA SER A 153 -8.87 2.11 -0.58
C SER A 153 -9.69 0.99 -1.21
N LEU A 154 -10.06 1.21 -2.46
CA LEU A 154 -10.64 0.21 -3.34
C LEU A 154 -9.95 0.31 -4.69
N PHE A 155 -9.23 -0.75 -5.07
CA PHE A 155 -8.64 -0.83 -6.40
C PHE A 155 -9.76 -1.03 -7.44
N ARG A 156 -9.78 -0.26 -8.52
CA ARG A 156 -10.84 -0.34 -9.56
C ARG A 156 -10.23 -0.23 -10.97
N PRO A 157 -10.85 -0.86 -11.97
CA PRO A 157 -10.44 -0.67 -13.37
C PRO A 157 -10.64 0.79 -13.81
N GLY A 158 -9.94 1.21 -14.86
CA GLY A 158 -9.96 2.59 -15.37
C GLY A 158 -11.32 3.07 -15.86
N ASN A 159 -12.19 2.15 -16.29
CA ASN A 159 -13.57 2.46 -16.72
C ASN A 159 -14.58 2.56 -15.56
N ALA A 160 -14.16 2.38 -14.30
CA ALA A 160 -15.05 2.57 -13.16
C ALA A 160 -15.47 4.05 -13.06
N SER A 161 -16.76 4.29 -12.79
CA SER A 161 -17.27 5.65 -12.59
C SER A 161 -16.63 6.29 -11.34
N PRO A 162 -16.18 7.56 -11.41
CA PRO A 162 -15.68 8.30 -10.25
C PRO A 162 -16.63 8.25 -9.05
N ALA A 163 -17.96 8.36 -9.29
CA ALA A 163 -18.99 8.37 -8.25
C ALA A 163 -19.39 6.96 -7.73
N ALA A 164 -18.88 5.89 -8.33
CA ALA A 164 -19.23 4.53 -7.92
C ALA A 164 -18.54 4.12 -6.61
N ASN A 165 -19.18 3.20 -5.88
CA ASN A 165 -18.64 2.53 -4.69
C ASN A 165 -18.44 3.39 -3.42
N ASN A 166 -18.83 4.66 -3.40
CA ASN A 166 -18.75 5.52 -2.20
C ASN A 166 -19.44 4.89 -0.99
N LEU A 167 -20.69 4.43 -1.15
CA LEU A 167 -21.43 3.78 -0.06
C LEU A 167 -20.79 2.46 0.38
N SER A 168 -20.30 1.65 -0.57
CA SER A 168 -19.61 0.39 -0.26
C SER A 168 -18.34 0.62 0.56
N LEU A 169 -17.64 1.72 0.26
CA LEU A 169 -16.44 2.13 0.97
C LEU A 169 -16.76 2.59 2.39
N LEU A 170 -17.82 3.40 2.57
CA LEU A 170 -18.30 3.83 3.89
C LEU A 170 -18.77 2.67 4.76
N ARG A 171 -19.48 1.69 4.18
CA ARG A 171 -19.94 0.48 4.89
C ARG A 171 -18.82 -0.42 5.39
N LYS A 172 -17.60 -0.30 4.85
CA LYS A 172 -16.45 -1.03 5.38
C LYS A 172 -15.93 -0.41 6.70
N ILE A 173 -16.31 0.83 7.00
CA ILE A 173 -15.83 1.62 8.15
C ILE A 173 -16.80 1.54 9.34
N SER A 174 -18.11 1.44 9.05
CA SER A 174 -19.17 1.22 10.04
C SER A 174 -19.11 -0.17 10.66
#